data_AF-A0A7Y5AMQ7-F1
#
_entry.id   AF-A0A7Y5AMQ7-F1
#
_cell.length_a   1.000
_cell.length_b   1.000
_cell.length_c   1.000
_cell.angle_alpha   90.00
_cell.angle_beta   90.00
_cell.angle_gamma   90.00
#
_symmetry.space_group_name_H-M   'P 1'
#
loop_
_entity.id
_entity.type
_entity.pdbx_description
1 polymer ?
#
loop_
_entity_poly.entity_id
_entity_poly.type
_entity_poly.pdbx_seq_one_letter_code
_entity_poly.pdbx_strand_id
1 'polypeptide(L)'
;MLLRILLIALLGVCSRLGLACDLNHPSPVSGLLPGIAEAPPRQILLINNAALAQPQAEGVLQLHRADNQALLAELNAWPTASSRISPVLAQPVFLDSNYDGIADAVYVVDIAGLVWYVPLTAAGFATPQLLADLSSMQGEFRQPLQVVQTMSVSGAGRSLHRALLLIISHPGGGDSLIMLKHRLQNTSVLQPAELYQRTDLSIDELNNGISQALWQQMQSGPGWYIRLSGQITVLPKVYGGVVYITAADTVAADCTVPADAELSLYALHLHHGGAVYTWRRQSLRPLQGQQVLIQATENGLELVIQSEQEQHTLLSELVQVAEDCGSCIKPLDAAEFPKLKRLATYSVEQEAH
;
A
#
# COMPACT_ATOMS: atom_id res chain seq x y z
N MET A 1 60.28 -18.09 9.37
CA MET A 1 59.83 -16.96 10.20
C MET A 1 59.41 -15.81 9.28
N LEU A 2 58.30 -15.98 8.55
CA LEU A 2 57.66 -14.97 7.67
C LEU A 2 56.44 -15.63 7.00
N LEU A 3 55.49 -16.14 7.80
CA LEU A 3 54.22 -16.67 7.27
C LEU A 3 53.15 -16.75 8.37
N ARG A 4 52.88 -15.62 9.06
CA ARG A 4 51.82 -15.55 10.09
C ARG A 4 51.10 -14.20 10.16
N ILE A 5 51.14 -13.40 9.09
CA ILE A 5 50.43 -12.12 9.02
C ILE A 5 49.70 -12.04 7.67
N LEU A 6 48.68 -12.88 7.48
CA LEU A 6 47.68 -12.67 6.41
C LEU A 6 46.39 -13.45 6.68
N LEU A 7 45.91 -13.46 7.93
CA LEU A 7 44.65 -14.16 8.27
C LEU A 7 43.76 -13.36 9.22
N ILE A 8 43.86 -12.02 9.21
CA ILE A 8 43.01 -11.12 10.00
C ILE A 8 42.75 -9.85 9.17
N ALA A 9 41.99 -9.98 8.07
CA ALA A 9 41.42 -8.84 7.32
C ALA A 9 40.27 -9.26 6.39
N LEU A 10 39.50 -10.30 6.74
CA LEU A 10 38.30 -10.74 6.01
C LEU A 10 37.09 -10.91 6.93
N LEU A 11 37.04 -10.09 7.98
CA LEU A 11 35.84 -9.75 8.75
C LEU A 11 35.51 -8.29 8.41
N GLY A 12 35.31 -8.03 7.12
CA GLY A 12 35.00 -6.71 6.59
C GLY A 12 33.58 -6.71 6.06
N VAL A 13 32.67 -6.10 6.83
CA VAL A 13 31.38 -5.58 6.37
C VAL A 13 30.37 -6.66 5.94
N CYS A 14 29.94 -7.51 6.88
CA CYS A 14 28.50 -7.81 6.91
C CYS A 14 27.85 -6.52 7.38
N SER A 15 27.46 -5.68 6.43
CA SER A 15 26.59 -4.55 6.66
C SER A 15 25.43 -5.07 7.51
N ARG A 16 25.33 -4.62 8.76
CA ARG A 16 24.05 -4.55 9.45
C ARG A 16 23.22 -3.50 8.72
N LEU A 17 22.85 -3.77 7.47
CA LEU A 17 21.62 -3.24 6.92
C LEU A 17 20.58 -3.88 7.83
N GLY A 18 20.12 -3.11 8.83
CA GLY A 18 19.01 -3.54 9.64
C GLY A 18 17.95 -4.01 8.67
N LEU A 19 17.60 -5.29 8.73
CA LEU A 19 16.50 -5.83 7.97
C LEU A 19 15.29 -5.02 8.43
N ALA A 20 14.87 -4.07 7.58
CA ALA A 20 13.65 -3.33 7.80
C ALA A 20 12.51 -4.36 7.87
N CYS A 21 11.52 -4.08 8.72
CA CYS A 21 10.29 -4.86 8.77
C CYS A 21 9.78 -5.13 7.35
N ASP A 22 9.53 -6.40 7.02
CA ASP A 22 8.99 -6.81 5.72
C ASP A 22 7.53 -7.24 5.91
N LEU A 23 6.61 -6.40 5.41
CA LEU A 23 5.18 -6.65 5.49
C LEU A 23 4.65 -7.50 4.33
N ASN A 24 5.51 -7.96 3.42
CA ASN A 24 5.09 -8.84 2.33
C ASN A 24 4.59 -10.17 2.87
N HIS A 25 3.51 -10.68 2.27
CA HIS A 25 3.12 -12.05 2.51
C HIS A 25 4.15 -12.99 1.85
N PRO A 26 4.62 -14.06 2.52
CA PRO A 26 5.64 -14.97 1.98
C PRO A 26 5.14 -15.87 0.84
N SER A 27 3.88 -15.73 0.42
CA SER A 27 3.24 -16.61 -0.56
C SER A 27 2.86 -15.83 -1.82
N PRO A 28 2.84 -16.49 -2.99
CA PRO A 28 2.30 -15.90 -4.22
C PRO A 28 0.91 -15.31 -4.03
N VAL A 29 0.63 -14.24 -4.75
CA VAL A 29 -0.69 -13.59 -4.72
C VAL A 29 -1.65 -14.41 -5.56
N SER A 30 -2.78 -14.84 -4.97
CA SER A 30 -3.80 -15.59 -5.72
C SER A 30 -4.84 -14.66 -6.35
N GLY A 31 -5.33 -15.03 -7.52
CA GLY A 31 -6.42 -14.34 -8.21
C GLY A 31 -7.10 -15.25 -9.23
N LEU A 32 -8.07 -14.71 -9.97
CA LEU A 32 -8.73 -15.39 -11.08
C LEU A 32 -8.43 -14.69 -12.41
N LEU A 33 -8.15 -15.46 -13.46
CA LEU A 33 -8.15 -14.97 -14.85
C LEU A 33 -9.41 -15.42 -15.57
N PRO A 34 -9.84 -14.69 -16.62
CA PRO A 34 -10.89 -15.19 -17.49
C PRO A 34 -10.44 -16.49 -18.16
N GLY A 35 -11.41 -17.38 -18.41
CA GLY A 35 -11.17 -18.59 -19.16
C GLY A 35 -10.88 -18.31 -20.63
N ILE A 36 -10.31 -19.30 -21.32
CA ILE A 36 -10.06 -19.24 -22.77
C ILE A 36 -11.21 -19.97 -23.47
N ALA A 37 -11.81 -19.35 -24.48
CA ALA A 37 -12.85 -19.96 -25.33
C ALA A 37 -13.98 -20.66 -24.54
N GLU A 38 -14.72 -19.87 -23.74
CA GLU A 38 -15.85 -20.31 -22.91
C GLU A 38 -15.51 -21.23 -21.71
N ALA A 39 -14.22 -21.53 -21.48
CA ALA A 39 -13.80 -22.21 -20.25
C ALA A 39 -14.14 -21.36 -19.00
N PRO A 40 -14.31 -22.00 -17.82
CA PRO A 40 -14.51 -21.27 -16.57
C PRO A 40 -13.27 -20.42 -16.22
N PRO A 41 -13.44 -19.39 -15.35
CA PRO A 41 -12.33 -18.66 -14.78
C PRO A 41 -11.30 -19.59 -14.15
N ARG A 42 -10.02 -19.23 -14.28
CA ARG A 42 -8.89 -20.05 -13.81
C ARG A 42 -8.25 -19.40 -12.61
N GLN A 43 -8.05 -20.18 -11.56
CA GLN A 43 -7.27 -19.74 -10.41
C GLN A 43 -5.78 -19.68 -10.77
N ILE A 44 -5.17 -18.56 -10.45
CA ILE A 44 -3.77 -18.26 -10.75
C ILE A 44 -3.01 -17.83 -9.51
N LEU A 45 -1.68 -17.92 -9.62
CA LEU A 45 -0.71 -17.41 -8.68
C LEU A 45 0.19 -16.43 -9.41
N LEU A 46 0.30 -15.21 -8.88
CA LEU A 46 1.25 -14.19 -9.33
C LEU A 46 2.48 -14.21 -8.44
N ILE A 47 3.63 -14.36 -9.08
CA ILE A 47 4.94 -14.51 -8.43
C ILE A 47 5.85 -13.37 -8.91
N ASN A 48 6.51 -12.69 -7.98
CA ASN A 48 7.50 -11.64 -8.23
C ASN A 48 8.92 -12.13 -7.84
N ASN A 49 9.94 -11.26 -7.95
CA ASN A 49 11.33 -11.59 -7.58
C ASN A 49 11.47 -12.11 -6.14
N ALA A 50 10.72 -11.55 -5.18
CA ALA A 50 10.77 -11.96 -3.80
C ALA A 50 10.28 -13.41 -3.63
N ALA A 51 9.11 -13.74 -4.18
CA ALA A 51 8.54 -15.08 -4.11
C ALA A 51 9.33 -16.12 -4.95
N LEU A 52 10.11 -15.69 -5.95
CA LEU A 52 11.05 -16.53 -6.67
C LEU A 52 12.38 -16.77 -5.94
N ALA A 53 12.59 -16.14 -4.78
CA ALA A 53 13.88 -16.12 -4.08
C ALA A 53 15.04 -15.60 -4.98
N GLN A 54 14.75 -14.61 -5.84
CA GLN A 54 15.71 -13.97 -6.74
C GLN A 54 15.77 -12.45 -6.53
N PRO A 55 16.11 -11.97 -5.31
CA PRO A 55 15.99 -10.55 -4.97
C PRO A 55 17.00 -9.64 -5.67
N GLN A 56 18.02 -10.21 -6.33
CA GLN A 56 19.07 -9.49 -7.06
C GLN A 56 18.88 -9.57 -8.59
N ALA A 57 17.90 -10.35 -9.07
CA ALA A 57 17.61 -10.47 -10.49
C ALA A 57 16.85 -9.24 -11.00
N GLU A 58 16.87 -9.03 -12.32
CA GLU A 58 16.05 -8.02 -12.97
C GLU A 58 14.56 -8.27 -12.70
N GLY A 59 13.74 -7.21 -12.75
CA GLY A 59 12.33 -7.31 -12.42
C GLY A 59 11.59 -8.33 -13.28
N VAL A 60 10.96 -9.31 -12.62
CA VAL A 60 10.19 -10.37 -13.27
C VAL A 60 8.86 -10.59 -12.57
N LEU A 61 7.82 -10.84 -13.36
CA LEU A 61 6.53 -11.35 -12.90
C LEU A 61 6.19 -12.64 -13.63
N GLN A 62 5.66 -13.62 -12.91
CA GLN A 62 5.17 -14.87 -13.47
C GLN A 62 3.73 -15.13 -13.03
N LEU A 63 2.90 -15.59 -13.97
CA LEU A 63 1.58 -16.14 -13.71
C LEU A 63 1.65 -17.65 -13.82
N HIS A 64 1.26 -18.34 -12.78
CA HIS A 64 1.14 -19.79 -12.75
C HIS A 64 -0.31 -20.19 -12.53
N ARG A 65 -0.70 -21.36 -13.01
CA ARG A 65 -1.95 -21.98 -12.56
C ARG A 65 -1.83 -22.37 -11.08
N ALA A 66 -2.87 -22.14 -10.29
CA ALA A 66 -2.84 -22.47 -8.87
C ALA A 66 -2.91 -23.99 -8.60
N ASP A 67 -3.54 -24.76 -9.48
CA ASP A 67 -3.77 -26.19 -9.30
C ASP A 67 -2.53 -27.07 -9.54
N ASN A 68 -1.70 -26.71 -10.52
CA ASN A 68 -0.55 -27.51 -10.91
C ASN A 68 0.75 -26.70 -11.09
N GLN A 69 0.73 -25.41 -10.78
CA GLN A 69 1.87 -24.49 -10.89
C GLN A 69 2.46 -24.38 -12.30
N ALA A 70 1.73 -24.77 -13.35
CA ALA A 70 2.19 -24.57 -14.72
C ALA A 70 2.29 -23.08 -15.05
N LEU A 71 3.41 -22.65 -15.63
CA LEU A 71 3.62 -21.28 -16.10
C LEU A 71 2.62 -20.96 -17.22
N LEU A 72 1.87 -19.88 -17.03
CA LEU A 72 0.91 -19.34 -18.00
C LEU A 72 1.51 -18.18 -18.80
N ALA A 73 2.17 -17.25 -18.10
CA ALA A 73 2.77 -16.06 -18.70
C ALA A 73 3.93 -15.57 -17.83
N GLU A 74 4.90 -14.93 -18.48
CA GLU A 74 6.04 -14.30 -17.83
C GLU A 74 6.22 -12.89 -18.40
N LEU A 75 6.51 -11.93 -17.54
CA LEU A 75 6.90 -10.58 -17.90
C LEU A 75 8.29 -10.30 -17.34
N ASN A 76 9.29 -10.32 -18.23
CA ASN A 76 10.69 -10.02 -17.94
C ASN A 76 11.28 -8.96 -18.90
N ALA A 77 10.55 -8.60 -19.96
CA ALA A 77 10.90 -7.58 -20.93
C ALA A 77 9.95 -6.39 -20.78
N TRP A 78 10.43 -5.35 -20.10
CA TRP A 78 9.63 -4.18 -19.76
C TRP A 78 9.68 -3.14 -20.87
N PRO A 79 8.66 -2.28 -21.05
CA PRO A 79 8.67 -1.25 -22.09
C PRO A 79 9.53 -0.04 -21.68
N THR A 80 10.80 -0.30 -21.34
CA THR A 80 11.85 0.67 -21.07
C THR A 80 12.91 0.60 -22.17
N ALA A 81 13.79 1.60 -22.25
CA ALA A 81 14.86 1.63 -23.26
C ALA A 81 15.82 0.43 -23.15
N SER A 82 16.04 -0.09 -21.93
CA SER A 82 16.88 -1.26 -21.66
C SER A 82 16.11 -2.58 -21.68
N SER A 83 14.79 -2.53 -21.83
CA SER A 83 13.86 -3.65 -21.61
C SER A 83 13.92 -4.27 -20.21
N ARG A 84 14.50 -3.55 -19.24
CA ARG A 84 14.81 -4.03 -17.89
C ARG A 84 14.34 -3.01 -16.87
N ILE A 85 14.00 -3.50 -15.69
CA ILE A 85 13.72 -2.71 -14.49
C ILE A 85 14.43 -3.35 -13.29
N SER A 86 14.44 -2.63 -12.17
CA SER A 86 14.96 -3.17 -10.91
C SER A 86 14.09 -4.34 -10.40
N PRO A 87 14.59 -5.17 -9.46
CA PRO A 87 13.78 -6.25 -8.90
C PRO A 87 12.44 -5.75 -8.34
N VAL A 88 11.38 -6.54 -8.52
CA VAL A 88 10.06 -6.30 -7.92
C VAL A 88 9.99 -7.06 -6.60
N LEU A 89 10.26 -6.38 -5.48
CA LEU A 89 10.22 -6.99 -4.15
C LEU A 89 8.92 -6.72 -3.40
N ALA A 90 8.33 -5.54 -3.61
CA ALA A 90 6.98 -5.25 -3.14
C ALA A 90 5.98 -6.28 -3.66
N GLN A 91 5.13 -6.79 -2.77
CA GLN A 91 4.05 -7.68 -3.13
C GLN A 91 3.11 -6.95 -4.10
N PRO A 92 2.89 -7.51 -5.30
CA PRO A 92 2.00 -6.93 -6.29
C PRO A 92 0.53 -7.10 -5.87
N VAL A 93 -0.37 -6.36 -6.50
CA VAL A 93 -1.81 -6.46 -6.19
C VAL A 93 -2.62 -6.57 -7.46
N PHE A 94 -3.60 -7.47 -7.46
CA PHE A 94 -4.59 -7.57 -8.52
C PHE A 94 -5.60 -6.43 -8.42
N LEU A 95 -6.10 -6.01 -9.57
CA LEU A 95 -7.25 -5.14 -9.69
C LEU A 95 -8.37 -5.91 -10.36
N ASP A 96 -9.49 -6.01 -9.67
CA ASP A 96 -10.80 -6.37 -10.23
C ASP A 96 -11.61 -5.06 -10.32
N SER A 97 -11.73 -4.52 -11.53
CA SER A 97 -12.22 -3.16 -11.73
C SER A 97 -13.73 -3.06 -11.89
N ASN A 98 -14.35 -4.10 -12.45
CA ASN A 98 -15.79 -4.22 -12.58
C ASN A 98 -16.40 -5.03 -11.42
N TYR A 99 -15.54 -5.60 -10.57
CA TYR A 99 -15.92 -6.40 -9.45
C TYR A 99 -16.71 -7.64 -9.91
N ASP A 100 -16.15 -8.49 -10.74
CA ASP A 100 -16.77 -9.77 -11.12
C ASP A 100 -16.04 -10.99 -10.54
N GLY A 101 -15.01 -10.74 -9.73
CA GLY A 101 -14.11 -11.72 -9.18
C GLY A 101 -12.91 -12.03 -10.06
N ILE A 102 -12.80 -11.44 -11.25
CA ILE A 102 -11.75 -11.69 -12.22
C ILE A 102 -10.78 -10.51 -12.20
N ALA A 103 -9.48 -10.82 -12.17
CA ALA A 103 -8.45 -9.81 -12.22
C ALA A 103 -8.36 -9.21 -13.63
N ASP A 104 -8.58 -7.90 -13.73
CA ASP A 104 -8.43 -7.09 -14.94
C ASP A 104 -6.99 -6.60 -15.15
N ALA A 105 -6.24 -6.43 -14.06
CA ALA A 105 -4.88 -5.93 -14.10
C ALA A 105 -4.08 -6.27 -12.85
N VAL A 106 -2.80 -5.94 -12.89
CA VAL A 106 -1.87 -5.96 -11.75
C VAL A 106 -1.23 -4.59 -11.60
N TYR A 107 -1.10 -4.11 -10.37
CA TYR A 107 -0.17 -3.03 -10.04
C TYR A 107 1.09 -3.58 -9.41
N VAL A 108 2.23 -3.10 -9.89
CA VAL A 108 3.53 -3.44 -9.30
C VAL A 108 4.40 -2.19 -9.14
N VAL A 109 5.33 -2.25 -8.20
CA VAL A 109 6.38 -1.25 -8.04
C VAL A 109 7.72 -1.98 -7.89
N ASP A 110 8.72 -1.56 -8.66
CA ASP A 110 10.08 -2.08 -8.46
C ASP A 110 10.77 -1.37 -7.28
N ILE A 111 11.88 -1.92 -6.79
CA ILE A 111 12.58 -1.34 -5.64
C ILE A 111 13.06 0.10 -5.87
N ALA A 112 13.20 0.52 -7.13
CA ALA A 112 13.65 1.85 -7.51
C ALA A 112 12.49 2.87 -7.62
N GLY A 113 11.23 2.43 -7.53
CA GLY A 113 10.06 3.30 -7.55
C GLY A 113 9.39 3.47 -8.92
N LEU A 114 9.66 2.60 -9.89
CA LEU A 114 8.87 2.54 -11.12
C LEU A 114 7.55 1.84 -10.84
N VAL A 115 6.44 2.57 -10.93
CA VAL A 115 5.09 2.06 -10.67
C VAL A 115 4.41 1.71 -11.99
N TRP A 116 3.97 0.46 -12.11
CA TRP A 116 3.43 -0.10 -13.34
C TRP A 116 1.97 -0.53 -13.19
N TYR A 117 1.19 -0.29 -14.24
CA TYR A 117 -0.11 -0.92 -14.47
C TYR A 117 0.07 -1.97 -15.57
N VAL A 118 -0.28 -3.22 -15.27
CA VAL A 118 -0.15 -4.34 -16.22
C VAL A 118 -1.55 -4.92 -16.44
N PRO A 119 -2.22 -4.60 -17.55
CA PRO A 119 -3.52 -5.21 -17.85
C PRO A 119 -3.39 -6.72 -18.00
N LEU A 120 -4.44 -7.44 -17.65
CA LEU A 120 -4.54 -8.89 -17.76
C LEU A 120 -5.55 -9.25 -18.85
N THR A 121 -5.31 -10.39 -19.48
CA THR A 121 -6.19 -11.02 -20.46
C THR A 121 -6.31 -12.51 -20.15
N ALA A 122 -7.15 -13.21 -20.90
CA ALA A 122 -7.21 -14.67 -20.84
C ALA A 122 -5.85 -15.33 -21.20
N ALA A 123 -4.95 -14.64 -21.91
CA ALA A 123 -3.62 -15.16 -22.22
C ALA A 123 -2.55 -14.84 -21.15
N GLY A 124 -2.87 -14.02 -20.14
CA GLY A 124 -1.91 -13.52 -19.15
C GLY A 124 -1.68 -12.01 -19.30
N PHE A 125 -0.43 -11.56 -19.15
CA PHE A 125 -0.07 -10.14 -19.19
C PHE A 125 -0.28 -9.52 -20.58
N ALA A 126 -0.90 -8.34 -20.62
CA ALA A 126 -0.88 -7.44 -21.77
C ALA A 126 0.25 -6.41 -21.63
N THR A 127 0.31 -5.44 -22.55
CA THR A 127 1.34 -4.39 -22.58
C THR A 127 1.36 -3.57 -21.28
N PRO A 128 2.47 -3.61 -20.51
CA PRO A 128 2.61 -2.80 -19.30
C PRO A 128 2.59 -1.29 -19.62
N GLN A 129 2.10 -0.50 -18.67
CA GLN A 129 2.08 0.96 -18.75
C GLN A 129 2.78 1.53 -17.51
N LEU A 130 3.78 2.38 -17.73
CA LEU A 130 4.44 3.10 -16.64
C LEU A 130 3.52 4.21 -16.15
N LEU A 131 3.12 4.15 -14.88
CA LEU A 131 2.25 5.15 -14.27
C LEU A 131 3.05 6.28 -13.62
N ALA A 132 4.12 5.93 -12.92
CA ALA A 132 4.94 6.87 -12.17
C ALA A 132 6.40 6.43 -12.13
N ASP A 133 7.30 7.40 -12.13
CA ASP A 133 8.71 7.21 -11.84
C ASP A 133 9.03 7.93 -10.53
N LEU A 134 9.05 7.18 -9.42
CA LEU A 134 9.31 7.71 -8.09
C LEU A 134 10.78 7.64 -7.68
N SER A 135 11.69 7.34 -8.61
CA SER A 135 13.11 7.08 -8.33
C SER A 135 13.83 8.27 -7.69
N SER A 136 13.40 9.50 -7.98
CA SER A 136 13.97 10.71 -7.38
C SER A 136 13.62 10.89 -5.89
N MET A 137 12.71 10.09 -5.32
CA MET A 137 12.39 10.12 -3.88
C MET A 137 13.44 9.42 -3.00
N GLN A 138 14.43 8.75 -3.60
CA GLN A 138 15.61 8.20 -2.91
C GLN A 138 15.31 7.26 -1.73
N GLY A 139 14.41 6.29 -1.93
CA GLY A 139 14.13 5.23 -0.97
C GLY A 139 13.77 3.93 -1.67
N GLU A 140 13.54 2.88 -0.89
CA GLU A 140 13.29 1.54 -1.42
C GLU A 140 11.81 1.17 -1.29
N PHE A 141 11.23 0.70 -2.39
CA PHE A 141 9.85 0.21 -2.45
C PHE A 141 9.83 -1.31 -2.26
N ARG A 142 9.81 -1.74 -1.00
CA ARG A 142 9.81 -3.16 -0.63
C ARG A 142 8.50 -3.65 -0.05
N GLN A 143 7.65 -2.77 0.45
CA GLN A 143 6.41 -3.19 1.12
C GLN A 143 5.27 -3.45 0.12
N PRO A 144 4.25 -4.22 0.49
CA PRO A 144 3.07 -4.44 -0.35
C PRO A 144 2.42 -3.15 -0.84
N LEU A 145 2.04 -3.17 -2.11
CA LEU A 145 1.20 -2.14 -2.70
C LEU A 145 -0.26 -2.42 -2.30
N GLN A 146 -1.02 -1.37 -1.98
CA GLN A 146 -2.48 -1.49 -1.84
C GLN A 146 -3.21 -0.63 -2.86
N VAL A 147 -4.38 -1.12 -3.29
CA VAL A 147 -5.28 -0.39 -4.17
C VAL A 147 -6.60 -0.19 -3.46
N VAL A 148 -7.10 1.04 -3.47
CA VAL A 148 -8.46 1.37 -3.07
C VAL A 148 -9.17 1.99 -4.26
N GLN A 149 -10.31 1.42 -4.64
CA GLN A 149 -11.19 2.03 -5.62
C GLN A 149 -12.11 3.02 -4.92
N THR A 150 -12.12 4.25 -5.41
CA THR A 150 -12.89 5.34 -4.84
C THR A 150 -13.69 6.05 -5.92
N MET A 151 -14.83 6.58 -5.55
CA MET A 151 -15.66 7.38 -6.43
C MET A 151 -15.57 8.83 -5.96
N SER A 152 -15.21 9.76 -6.84
CA SER A 152 -15.35 11.18 -6.57
C SER A 152 -16.51 11.75 -7.36
N VAL A 153 -17.25 12.65 -6.74
CA VAL A 153 -18.21 13.50 -7.43
C VAL A 153 -17.47 14.77 -7.83
N SER A 154 -17.28 14.98 -9.13
CA SER A 154 -16.79 16.25 -9.68
C SER A 154 -17.93 17.00 -10.35
N GLY A 155 -17.75 18.28 -10.66
CA GLY A 155 -18.71 19.04 -11.47
C GLY A 155 -18.97 18.43 -12.86
N ALA A 156 -18.11 17.51 -13.33
CA ALA A 156 -18.27 16.76 -14.57
C ALA A 156 -18.98 15.38 -14.38
N GLY A 157 -19.46 15.08 -13.17
CA GLY A 157 -20.08 13.81 -12.81
C GLY A 157 -19.22 12.93 -11.90
N ARG A 158 -19.70 11.71 -11.67
CA ARG A 158 -19.03 10.69 -10.86
C ARG A 158 -17.86 10.08 -11.63
N SER A 159 -16.67 10.10 -11.05
CA SER A 159 -15.46 9.52 -11.61
C SER A 159 -14.88 8.47 -10.67
N LEU A 160 -14.79 7.23 -11.15
CA LEU A 160 -14.08 6.17 -10.45
C LEU A 160 -12.58 6.39 -10.63
N HIS A 161 -11.86 6.43 -9.53
CA HIS A 161 -10.40 6.51 -9.52
C HIS A 161 -9.81 5.48 -8.56
N ARG A 162 -8.58 5.08 -8.85
CA ARG A 162 -7.86 4.06 -8.10
C ARG A 162 -6.76 4.75 -7.31
N ALA A 163 -6.85 4.69 -6.00
CA ALA A 163 -5.85 5.19 -5.07
C ALA A 163 -4.86 4.05 -4.78
N LEU A 164 -3.61 4.21 -5.20
CA LEU A 164 -2.52 3.31 -4.88
C LEU A 164 -1.85 3.83 -3.60
N LEU A 165 -1.80 3.02 -2.56
CA LEU A 165 -1.00 3.30 -1.37
C LEU A 165 0.34 2.58 -1.50
N LEU A 166 1.42 3.35 -1.50
CA LEU A 166 2.79 2.88 -1.60
C LEU A 166 3.55 3.28 -0.35
N ILE A 167 4.46 2.43 0.07
CA ILE A 167 5.37 2.70 1.18
C ILE A 167 6.79 2.75 0.62
N ILE A 168 7.49 3.81 0.96
CA ILE A 168 8.90 3.99 0.65
C ILE A 168 9.69 4.01 1.95
N SER A 169 10.67 3.13 2.05
CA SER A 169 11.59 3.06 3.19
C SER A 169 12.86 3.85 2.91
N HIS A 170 13.24 4.75 3.83
CA HIS A 170 14.35 5.67 3.62
C HIS A 170 15.66 5.17 4.26
N PRO A 171 16.80 5.28 3.55
CA PRO A 171 18.11 5.08 4.16
C PRO A 171 18.31 6.11 5.30
N GLY A 172 18.54 5.63 6.52
CA GLY A 172 18.65 6.50 7.71
C GLY A 172 17.39 6.54 8.60
N GLY A 173 16.34 5.80 8.24
CA GLY A 173 15.19 5.55 9.10
C GLY A 173 13.94 6.35 8.72
N GLY A 174 12.80 5.79 9.13
CA GLY A 174 11.47 6.31 8.81
C GLY A 174 10.98 5.90 7.42
N ASP A 175 9.67 5.74 7.31
CA ASP A 175 9.00 5.48 6.05
C ASP A 175 8.28 6.74 5.55
N SER A 176 7.89 6.74 4.29
CA SER A 176 6.86 7.65 3.79
C SER A 176 5.71 6.85 3.19
N LEU A 177 4.50 7.36 3.39
CA LEU A 177 3.30 6.87 2.75
C LEU A 177 2.97 7.77 1.57
N ILE A 178 2.74 7.17 0.41
CA ILE A 178 2.36 7.85 -0.82
C ILE A 178 0.99 7.34 -1.23
N MET A 179 0.09 8.26 -1.58
CA MET A 179 -1.16 7.95 -2.26
C MET A 179 -1.11 8.49 -3.68
N LEU A 180 -1.16 7.60 -4.68
CA LEU A 180 -1.23 7.96 -6.09
C LEU A 180 -2.63 7.71 -6.65
N LYS A 181 -3.16 8.64 -7.44
CA LYS A 181 -4.42 8.50 -8.17
C LYS A 181 -4.12 8.04 -9.58
N HIS A 182 -4.44 6.78 -9.88
CA HIS A 182 -4.46 6.31 -11.26
C HIS A 182 -5.81 6.61 -11.93
N ARG A 183 -5.75 7.39 -13.01
CA ARG A 183 -6.87 7.66 -13.93
C ARG A 183 -6.55 7.05 -15.29
N LEU A 184 -7.41 6.15 -15.77
CA LEU A 184 -7.21 5.41 -17.04
C LEU A 184 -6.95 6.30 -18.27
N GLN A 185 -7.45 7.53 -18.25
CA GLN A 185 -7.30 8.47 -19.37
C GLN A 185 -5.97 9.23 -19.34
N ASN A 186 -5.22 9.16 -18.22
CA ASN A 186 -3.94 9.82 -18.10
C ASN A 186 -2.83 8.86 -18.53
N THR A 187 -2.14 9.20 -19.61
CA THR A 187 -1.01 8.41 -20.14
C THR A 187 0.35 9.02 -19.79
N SER A 188 0.38 10.18 -19.13
CA SER A 188 1.63 10.82 -18.72
C SER A 188 2.22 10.09 -17.51
N VAL A 189 3.54 9.85 -17.56
CA VAL A 189 4.29 9.28 -16.44
C VAL A 189 4.42 10.34 -15.35
N LEU A 190 3.83 10.03 -14.19
CA LEU A 190 3.84 10.89 -13.02
C LEU A 190 5.24 10.99 -12.40
N GLN A 191 5.64 12.21 -12.05
CA GLN A 191 6.89 12.51 -11.35
C GLN A 191 6.62 12.92 -9.90
N PRO A 192 7.58 12.74 -8.96
CA PRO A 192 7.37 13.05 -7.55
C PRO A 192 7.10 14.54 -7.29
N ALA A 193 7.66 15.42 -8.11
CA ALA A 193 7.44 16.86 -8.03
C ALA A 193 5.97 17.28 -8.26
N GLU A 194 5.16 16.41 -8.85
CA GLU A 194 3.73 16.64 -9.08
C GLU A 194 2.86 16.23 -7.88
N LEU A 195 3.42 15.53 -6.89
CA LEU A 195 2.72 15.10 -5.68
C LEU A 195 2.69 16.22 -4.65
N TYR A 196 1.57 16.31 -3.92
CA TYR A 196 1.48 17.21 -2.78
C TYR A 196 2.27 16.63 -1.59
N GLN A 197 3.29 17.35 -1.12
CA GLN A 197 3.91 17.07 0.17
C GLN A 197 2.94 17.48 1.28
N ARG A 198 2.61 16.53 2.16
CA ARG A 198 1.64 16.73 3.24
C ARG A 198 2.20 16.35 4.60
N THR A 199 3.52 16.22 4.73
CA THR A 199 4.20 15.89 6.00
C THR A 199 3.81 16.85 7.12
N ASP A 200 3.73 18.14 6.83
CA ASP A 200 3.36 19.17 7.80
C ASP A 200 1.98 19.74 7.46
N LEU A 201 1.14 19.90 8.47
CA LEU A 201 -0.14 20.60 8.34
C LEU A 201 -0.06 21.93 9.08
N SER A 202 -0.72 22.95 8.54
CA SER A 202 -0.89 24.19 9.28
C SER A 202 -1.82 23.99 10.47
N ILE A 203 -1.64 24.82 11.50
CA ILE A 203 -2.55 24.87 12.67
C ILE A 203 -3.98 25.17 12.20
N ASP A 204 -4.13 26.05 11.22
CA ASP A 204 -5.44 26.38 10.64
C ASP A 204 -6.11 25.17 10.01
N GLU A 205 -5.36 24.31 9.32
CA GLU A 205 -5.89 23.10 8.73
C GLU A 205 -6.29 22.07 9.79
N LEU A 206 -5.49 21.91 10.85
CA LEU A 206 -5.83 21.02 11.96
C LEU A 206 -7.12 21.46 12.68
N ASN A 207 -7.33 22.77 12.80
CA ASN A 207 -8.49 23.32 13.51
C ASN A 207 -9.75 23.42 12.64
N ASN A 208 -9.59 23.71 11.35
CA ASN A 208 -10.71 24.09 10.47
C ASN A 208 -10.85 23.22 9.22
N GLY A 209 -9.95 22.25 9.01
CA GLY A 209 -9.90 21.45 7.79
C GLY A 209 -9.20 22.16 6.62
N ILE A 210 -9.21 21.52 5.45
CA ILE A 210 -8.57 22.07 4.24
C ILE A 210 -9.45 23.16 3.61
N SER A 211 -8.80 24.16 3.01
CA SER A 211 -9.54 25.18 2.24
C SER A 211 -10.18 24.57 1.00
N GLN A 212 -11.31 25.14 0.55
CA GLN A 212 -11.99 24.69 -0.66
C GLN A 212 -11.09 24.75 -1.91
N ALA A 213 -10.20 25.75 -1.99
CA ALA A 213 -9.24 25.89 -3.07
C ALA A 213 -8.23 24.73 -3.07
N LEU A 214 -7.66 24.41 -1.91
CA LEU A 214 -6.76 23.26 -1.76
C LEU A 214 -7.49 21.95 -2.06
N TRP A 215 -8.74 21.81 -1.60
CA TRP A 215 -9.55 20.62 -1.89
C TRP A 215 -9.72 20.39 -3.38
N GLN A 216 -10.15 21.40 -4.14
CA GLN A 216 -10.31 21.31 -5.60
C GLN A 216 -8.98 20.98 -6.29
N GLN A 217 -7.90 21.62 -5.84
CA GLN A 217 -6.57 21.35 -6.34
C GLN A 217 -6.16 19.88 -6.11
N MET A 218 -6.34 19.36 -4.89
CA MET A 218 -6.00 17.97 -4.55
C MET A 218 -6.93 16.95 -5.21
N GLN A 219 -8.21 17.28 -5.43
CA GLN A 219 -9.12 16.43 -6.20
C GLN A 219 -8.61 16.21 -7.62
N SER A 220 -8.18 17.29 -8.28
CA SER A 220 -7.66 17.26 -9.65
C SER A 220 -6.22 16.73 -9.75
N GLY A 221 -5.43 16.86 -8.68
CA GLY A 221 -4.05 16.44 -8.61
C GLY A 221 -3.81 14.93 -8.62
N PRO A 222 -2.55 14.50 -8.80
CA PRO A 222 -2.19 13.11 -8.98
C PRO A 222 -2.01 12.32 -7.69
N GLY A 223 -1.91 12.97 -6.52
CA GLY A 223 -1.65 12.26 -5.27
C GLY A 223 -1.02 13.13 -4.21
N TRP A 224 -0.67 12.51 -3.09
CA TRP A 224 0.06 13.15 -1.99
C TRP A 224 1.06 12.17 -1.37
N TYR A 225 2.01 12.70 -0.59
CA TYR A 225 2.85 11.88 0.26
C TYR A 225 3.09 12.55 1.62
N ILE A 226 3.36 11.73 2.64
CA ILE A 226 3.77 12.18 3.96
C ILE A 226 5.01 11.40 4.41
N ARG A 227 5.91 12.07 5.13
CA ARG A 227 6.94 11.39 5.91
C ARG A 227 6.38 11.00 7.27
N LEU A 228 6.57 9.75 7.66
CA LEU A 228 6.19 9.24 8.97
C LEU A 228 7.31 9.48 9.98
N SER A 229 6.99 9.47 11.27
CA SER A 229 7.99 9.63 12.34
C SER A 229 8.85 8.39 12.55
N GLY A 230 8.50 7.27 11.92
CA GLY A 230 9.13 5.98 12.11
C GLY A 230 8.83 5.03 10.95
N GLN A 231 9.19 3.77 11.12
CA GLN A 231 8.91 2.69 10.17
C GLN A 231 7.49 2.15 10.42
N ILE A 232 6.80 1.79 9.35
CA ILE A 232 5.46 1.24 9.39
C ILE A 232 5.53 -0.16 10.02
N THR A 233 4.59 -0.43 10.92
CA THR A 233 4.55 -1.70 11.67
C THR A 233 3.42 -2.61 11.22
N VAL A 234 2.42 -2.07 10.53
CA VAL A 234 1.31 -2.81 9.93
C VAL A 234 0.94 -2.23 8.58
N LEU A 235 0.44 -3.06 7.68
CA LEU A 235 -0.09 -2.59 6.40
C LEU A 235 -1.18 -1.53 6.61
N PRO A 236 -1.20 -0.45 5.80
CA PRO A 236 -2.25 0.55 5.86
C PRO A 236 -3.63 -0.10 5.80
N LYS A 237 -4.58 0.40 6.59
CA LYS A 237 -5.98 0.00 6.51
C LYS A 237 -6.78 1.20 6.10
N VAL A 238 -7.57 1.06 5.04
CA VAL A 238 -8.51 2.11 4.65
C VAL A 238 -9.87 1.70 5.14
N TYR A 239 -10.60 2.61 5.79
CA TYR A 239 -11.97 2.43 6.25
C TYR A 239 -12.73 3.73 6.05
N GLY A 240 -13.86 3.69 5.33
CA GLY A 240 -14.70 4.88 5.14
C GLY A 240 -13.97 6.08 4.49
N GLY A 241 -12.89 5.86 3.73
CA GLY A 241 -12.07 6.94 3.15
C GLY A 241 -11.01 7.51 4.10
N VAL A 242 -10.76 6.86 5.24
CA VAL A 242 -9.71 7.18 6.21
C VAL A 242 -8.63 6.11 6.15
N VAL A 243 -7.36 6.51 6.03
CA VAL A 243 -6.21 5.62 6.07
C VAL A 243 -5.67 5.58 7.50
N TYR A 244 -5.74 4.41 8.12
CA TYR A 244 -5.16 4.10 9.41
C TYR A 244 -3.84 3.36 9.23
N ILE A 245 -2.81 3.82 9.93
CA ILE A 245 -1.50 3.20 9.86
C ILE A 245 -0.75 3.41 11.17
N THR A 246 0.01 2.42 11.61
CA THR A 246 0.90 2.56 12.74
C THR A 246 2.35 2.60 12.29
N ALA A 247 3.13 3.48 12.92
CA ALA A 247 4.57 3.56 12.71
C ALA A 247 5.30 3.72 14.04
N ALA A 248 6.46 3.08 14.15
CA ALA A 248 7.32 3.16 15.33
C ALA A 248 8.72 3.61 14.94
N ASP A 249 9.36 4.38 15.82
CA ASP A 249 10.74 4.83 15.65
C ASP A 249 11.75 3.67 15.58
N THR A 250 11.47 2.59 16.30
CA THR A 250 12.24 1.35 16.32
C THR A 250 11.34 0.16 16.02
N VAL A 251 11.73 -0.64 15.01
CA VAL A 251 11.04 -1.86 14.60
C VAL A 251 12.07 -2.97 14.40
N ALA A 252 11.77 -4.17 14.89
CA ALA A 252 12.58 -5.35 14.67
C ALA A 252 12.37 -5.91 13.25
N ALA A 253 13.27 -6.81 12.82
CA ALA A 253 13.21 -7.40 11.48
C ALA A 253 11.95 -8.25 11.23
N ASP A 254 11.35 -8.79 12.29
CA ASP A 254 10.10 -9.53 12.28
C ASP A 254 8.86 -8.62 12.43
N CYS A 255 9.04 -7.31 12.23
CA CYS A 255 8.02 -6.28 12.39
C CYS A 255 7.51 -6.08 13.83
N THR A 256 8.12 -6.71 14.84
CA THR A 256 7.74 -6.47 16.23
C THR A 256 8.23 -5.12 16.72
N VAL A 257 7.44 -4.51 17.60
CA VAL A 257 7.74 -3.20 18.20
C VAL A 257 8.21 -3.41 19.64
N PRO A 258 9.44 -2.97 19.99
CA PRO A 258 9.92 -3.03 21.38
C PRO A 258 9.03 -2.23 22.34
N ALA A 259 9.00 -2.65 23.61
CA ALA A 259 8.14 -2.02 24.62
C ALA A 259 8.53 -0.55 24.93
N ASP A 260 9.78 -0.18 24.67
CA ASP A 260 10.34 1.17 24.86
C ASP A 260 10.29 2.04 23.61
N ALA A 261 9.78 1.53 22.49
CA ALA A 261 9.67 2.28 21.23
C ALA A 261 8.52 3.30 21.26
N GLU A 262 8.66 4.39 20.53
CA GLU A 262 7.59 5.36 20.30
C GLU A 262 6.68 4.89 19.16
N LEU A 263 5.56 4.28 19.51
CA LEU A 263 4.52 3.91 18.56
C LEU A 263 3.56 5.09 18.32
N SER A 264 3.18 5.31 17.07
CA SER A 264 2.17 6.30 16.69
C SER A 264 1.12 5.71 15.77
N LEU A 265 -0.15 6.01 16.03
CA LEU A 265 -1.26 5.84 15.09
C LEU A 265 -1.41 7.10 14.25
N TYR A 266 -1.59 6.91 12.95
CA TYR A 266 -2.02 7.96 12.03
C TYR A 266 -3.42 7.65 11.53
N ALA A 267 -4.24 8.69 11.41
CA ALA A 267 -5.55 8.66 10.76
C ALA A 267 -5.59 9.79 9.72
N LEU A 268 -5.52 9.41 8.45
CA LEU A 268 -5.29 10.32 7.33
C LEU A 268 -6.50 10.31 6.41
N HIS A 269 -6.89 11.47 5.90
CA HIS A 269 -7.90 11.53 4.87
C HIS A 269 -7.35 10.96 3.56
N LEU A 270 -7.96 9.92 2.98
CA LEU A 270 -7.43 9.22 1.80
C LEU A 270 -7.15 10.15 0.62
N HIS A 271 -8.05 11.10 0.35
CA HIS A 271 -7.91 11.97 -0.82
C HIS A 271 -6.91 13.12 -0.68
N HIS A 272 -6.53 13.51 0.55
CA HIS A 272 -5.71 14.71 0.77
C HIS A 272 -4.65 14.63 1.90
N GLY A 273 -4.53 13.50 2.59
CA GLY A 273 -3.51 13.28 3.63
C GLY A 273 -3.63 14.18 4.87
N GLY A 274 -4.75 14.89 5.02
CA GLY A 274 -5.02 15.77 6.16
C GLY A 274 -5.52 14.99 7.37
N ALA A 275 -5.74 15.70 8.48
CA ALA A 275 -6.36 15.16 9.67
C ALA A 275 -7.84 14.82 9.41
N VAL A 276 -8.31 13.74 10.01
CA VAL A 276 -9.72 13.34 10.00
C VAL A 276 -10.36 13.59 11.37
N TYR A 277 -9.58 13.43 12.44
CA TYR A 277 -9.98 13.77 13.80
C TYR A 277 -9.36 15.12 14.17
N THR A 278 -9.57 15.57 15.42
CA THR A 278 -8.82 16.71 16.01
C THR A 278 -7.31 16.46 16.09
N TRP A 279 -6.88 15.27 15.72
CA TRP A 279 -5.50 14.84 15.59
C TRP A 279 -5.33 14.10 14.26
N ARG A 280 -4.11 14.14 13.73
CA ARG A 280 -3.69 13.28 12.61
C ARG A 280 -2.79 12.15 13.05
N ARG A 281 -2.03 12.39 14.12
CA ARG A 281 -1.11 11.46 14.76
C ARG A 281 -1.40 11.42 16.25
N GLN A 282 -1.43 10.23 16.82
CA GLN A 282 -1.56 10.00 18.25
C GLN A 282 -0.51 8.99 18.70
N SER A 283 0.19 9.29 19.80
CA SER A 283 1.13 8.34 20.40
C SER A 283 0.37 7.20 21.09
N LEU A 284 0.88 5.99 20.92
CA LEU A 284 0.33 4.77 21.49
C LEU A 284 1.37 4.09 22.37
N ARG A 285 0.89 3.24 23.29
CA ARG A 285 1.76 2.27 23.96
C ARG A 285 1.95 1.06 23.04
N PRO A 286 3.20 0.62 22.78
CA PRO A 286 3.45 -0.59 22.00
C PRO A 286 2.80 -1.83 22.60
N LEU A 287 2.21 -2.68 21.74
CA LEU A 287 1.82 -4.04 22.07
C LEU A 287 2.67 -5.02 21.24
N GLN A 288 3.11 -6.12 21.85
CA GLN A 288 3.87 -7.13 21.13
C GLN A 288 2.97 -7.83 20.10
N GLY A 289 3.43 -8.00 18.86
CA GLY A 289 2.65 -8.68 17.81
C GLY A 289 1.34 -7.97 17.44
N GLN A 290 1.31 -6.65 17.57
CA GLN A 290 0.11 -5.85 17.41
C GLN A 290 -0.51 -5.89 16.00
N GLN A 291 -1.83 -5.87 15.96
CA GLN A 291 -2.62 -5.65 14.75
C GLN A 291 -3.66 -4.55 14.98
N VAL A 292 -3.97 -3.81 13.93
CA VAL A 292 -5.03 -2.80 13.93
C VAL A 292 -6.27 -3.40 13.29
N LEU A 293 -7.35 -3.49 14.07
CA LEU A 293 -8.60 -4.14 13.68
C LEU A 293 -9.78 -3.19 13.89
N ILE A 294 -10.84 -3.42 13.13
CA ILE A 294 -12.16 -2.85 13.43
C ILE A 294 -12.99 -3.92 14.10
N GLN A 295 -13.67 -3.53 15.18
CA GLN A 295 -14.61 -4.38 15.88
C GLN A 295 -15.99 -3.71 15.92
N ALA A 296 -17.04 -4.49 15.70
CA ALA A 296 -18.41 -4.06 15.93
C ALA A 296 -18.77 -4.19 17.42
N THR A 297 -19.45 -3.18 17.96
CA THR A 297 -19.97 -3.14 19.33
C THR A 297 -21.45 -2.75 19.30
N GLU A 298 -22.12 -2.80 20.46
CA GLU A 298 -23.51 -2.35 20.57
C GLU A 298 -23.69 -0.87 20.20
N ASN A 299 -22.61 -0.07 20.28
CA ASN A 299 -22.62 1.37 20.04
C ASN A 299 -22.08 1.77 18.66
N GLY A 300 -21.67 0.81 17.81
CA GLY A 300 -21.16 1.09 16.47
C GLY A 300 -19.89 0.31 16.15
N LEU A 301 -18.91 1.00 15.57
CA LEU A 301 -17.62 0.41 15.20
C LEU A 301 -16.49 1.09 15.96
N GLU A 302 -15.55 0.29 16.44
CA GLU A 302 -14.37 0.72 17.16
C GLU A 302 -13.09 0.33 16.41
N LEU A 303 -12.07 1.18 16.50
CA LEU A 303 -10.70 0.81 16.14
C LEU A 303 -10.02 0.24 17.39
N VAL A 304 -9.50 -0.96 17.28
CA VAL A 304 -8.76 -1.60 18.36
C VAL A 304 -7.36 -1.94 17.88
N ILE A 305 -6.41 -1.90 18.82
CA ILE A 305 -5.12 -2.54 18.67
C ILE A 305 -5.10 -3.79 19.54
N GLN A 306 -4.76 -4.92 18.93
CA GLN A 306 -4.81 -6.22 19.58
C GLN A 306 -3.49 -6.95 19.44
N SER A 307 -3.09 -7.65 20.50
CA SER A 307 -2.07 -8.69 20.52
C SER A 307 -2.70 -10.02 20.95
N GLU A 308 -1.89 -11.09 21.02
CA GLU A 308 -2.34 -12.38 21.57
C GLU A 308 -2.80 -12.29 23.03
N GLN A 309 -2.32 -11.30 23.80
CA GLN A 309 -2.53 -11.22 25.25
C GLN A 309 -3.39 -10.03 25.68
N GLU A 310 -3.41 -8.95 24.88
CA GLU A 310 -4.02 -7.68 25.25
C GLU A 310 -4.75 -7.06 24.07
N GLN A 311 -5.85 -6.35 24.36
CA GLN A 311 -6.59 -5.56 23.39
C GLN A 311 -6.88 -4.18 23.98
N HIS A 312 -6.59 -3.13 23.24
CA HIS A 312 -6.88 -1.75 23.61
C HIS A 312 -7.75 -1.09 22.55
N THR A 313 -8.88 -0.51 22.97
CA THR A 313 -9.66 0.38 22.10
C THR A 313 -8.90 1.68 21.87
N LEU A 314 -8.61 1.98 20.61
CA LEU A 314 -7.97 3.21 20.16
C LEU A 314 -9.00 4.29 19.87
N LEU A 315 -10.11 3.92 19.23
CA LEU A 315 -11.21 4.83 18.87
C LEU A 315 -12.54 4.12 19.09
N SER A 316 -13.43 4.74 19.86
CA SER A 316 -14.78 4.23 20.12
C SER A 316 -15.79 4.64 19.04
N GLU A 317 -15.41 5.58 18.17
CA GLU A 317 -16.27 6.08 17.09
C GLU A 317 -15.44 6.26 15.81
N LEU A 318 -15.69 5.40 14.84
CA LEU A 318 -15.12 5.53 13.51
C LEU A 318 -15.93 6.50 12.67
N VAL A 319 -15.24 7.17 11.75
CA VAL A 319 -15.85 8.15 10.85
C VAL A 319 -15.59 7.77 9.40
N GLN A 320 -16.45 8.24 8.52
CA GLN A 320 -16.27 8.20 7.08
C GLN A 320 -16.16 9.61 6.52
N VAL A 321 -15.31 9.75 5.52
CA VAL A 321 -15.20 10.94 4.69
C VAL A 321 -16.46 11.11 3.85
N ALA A 322 -17.04 12.30 3.87
CA ALA A 322 -18.16 12.64 3.01
C ALA A 322 -17.69 12.97 1.57
N GLU A 323 -18.49 12.60 0.58
CA GLU A 323 -18.14 12.80 -0.84
C GLU A 323 -18.29 14.26 -1.32
N ASP A 324 -19.06 15.07 -0.61
CA ASP A 324 -19.52 16.40 -1.02
C ASP A 324 -18.62 17.55 -0.53
N CYS A 325 -17.67 17.27 0.35
CA CYS A 325 -16.95 18.29 1.10
C CYS A 325 -15.56 17.79 1.52
N GLY A 326 -14.54 18.66 1.39
CA GLY A 326 -13.13 18.27 1.56
C GLY A 326 -12.68 18.00 3.00
N SER A 327 -13.52 18.27 4.00
CA SER A 327 -13.20 17.98 5.42
C SER A 327 -14.42 17.50 6.19
N CYS A 328 -15.52 17.19 5.49
CA CYS A 328 -16.72 16.72 6.16
C CYS A 328 -16.55 15.24 6.46
N ILE A 329 -16.83 14.90 7.71
CA ILE A 329 -16.85 13.55 8.21
C ILE A 329 -18.24 13.29 8.79
N LYS A 330 -18.67 12.04 8.76
CA LYS A 330 -19.85 11.57 9.49
C LYS A 330 -19.52 10.25 10.17
N PRO A 331 -20.24 9.86 11.22
CA PRO A 331 -20.05 8.55 11.83
C PRO A 331 -20.13 7.43 10.78
N LEU A 332 -19.25 6.45 10.90
CA LEU A 332 -19.26 5.26 10.08
C LEU A 332 -20.36 4.33 10.61
N ASP A 333 -21.41 4.13 9.82
CA ASP A 333 -22.54 3.29 10.22
C ASP A 333 -22.12 1.81 10.20
N ALA A 334 -22.28 1.14 11.34
CA ALA A 334 -22.01 -0.29 11.47
C ALA A 334 -22.90 -1.13 10.52
N ALA A 335 -24.11 -0.68 10.20
CA ALA A 335 -24.99 -1.36 9.25
C ALA A 335 -24.53 -1.20 7.79
N GLU A 336 -23.79 -0.13 7.49
CA GLU A 336 -23.17 0.09 6.17
C GLU A 336 -21.78 -0.55 6.09
N PHE A 337 -21.28 -1.17 7.17
CA PHE A 337 -19.93 -1.66 7.31
C PHE A 337 -19.83 -3.20 7.47
N PRO A 338 -18.85 -3.84 6.82
CA PRO A 338 -18.06 -3.28 5.73
C PRO A 338 -18.95 -2.87 4.57
N LYS A 339 -18.53 -1.87 3.79
CA LYS A 339 -19.20 -1.48 2.54
C LYS A 339 -19.00 -2.59 1.50
N LEU A 340 -19.57 -3.76 1.74
CA LEU A 340 -19.47 -4.93 0.87
C LEU A 340 -20.26 -4.65 -0.40
N LYS A 341 -19.51 -4.34 -1.47
CA LYS A 341 -19.76 -5.01 -2.75
C LYS A 341 -19.02 -6.34 -2.71
N ARG A 342 -19.77 -7.42 -2.54
CA ARG A 342 -19.30 -8.81 -2.37
C ARG A 342 -18.60 -9.35 -3.62
N LEU A 343 -17.33 -9.07 -3.90
CA LEU A 343 -16.70 -9.41 -5.18
C LEU A 343 -15.27 -9.96 -4.99
N ALA A 344 -14.94 -11.02 -5.74
CA ALA A 344 -14.00 -12.04 -5.32
C ALA A 344 -12.52 -11.64 -5.48
N THR A 345 -11.71 -12.08 -4.52
CA THR A 345 -10.23 -12.11 -4.51
C THR A 345 -9.48 -10.77 -4.30
N TYR A 346 -9.63 -10.26 -3.06
CA TYR A 346 -8.72 -9.49 -2.16
C TYR A 346 -8.22 -8.08 -2.57
N SER A 347 -8.30 -7.02 -1.73
CA SER A 347 -8.43 -6.92 -0.26
C SER A 347 -9.80 -6.41 0.20
N VAL A 348 -10.37 -7.08 1.21
CA VAL A 348 -11.60 -6.69 1.90
C VAL A 348 -11.23 -6.01 3.22
N GLU A 349 -11.94 -4.94 3.55
CA GLU A 349 -12.11 -4.44 4.93
C GLU A 349 -12.88 -5.48 5.77
N GLN A 350 -12.34 -6.68 6.03
CA GLN A 350 -12.75 -7.58 7.11
C GLN A 350 -11.90 -8.86 7.11
N GLU A 351 -11.31 -9.17 8.26
CA GLU A 351 -11.50 -10.51 8.84
C GLU A 351 -12.85 -10.47 9.54
N ALA A 352 -13.80 -11.30 9.09
CA ALA A 352 -15.04 -11.58 9.79
C ALA A 352 -15.02 -13.03 10.23
N HIS A 353 -14.19 -13.30 11.23
CA HIS A 353 -14.50 -14.02 12.46
C HIS A 353 -13.33 -13.89 13.42
#